data_AF-A0A7D6HQZ5-F1
#
_entry.id   AF-A0A7D6HQZ5-F1
#
_cell.length_a   1.000
_cell.length_b   1.000
_cell.length_c   1.000
_cell.angle_alpha   90.00
_cell.angle_beta   90.00
_cell.angle_gamma   90.00
#
_symmetry.space_group_name_H-M   'P 1'
#
loop_
_entity.id
_entity.type
_entity.pdbx_description
1 polymer ?
#
loop_
_entity_poly.entity_id
_entity_poly.type
_entity_poly.pdbx_seq_one_letter_code
_entity_poly.pdbx_strand_id
1 'polypeptide(L)'
;MRTDWLRSRQARLLIAASLVVSLLLGGAFLAFDQLHSTPADAIRPSDNPATDQQSRDQAVGAARNIVAVASLHPTTAGYLLMSCRDSHSAPYQGAVYLTFAVPAETRADTYLPVVAAQLAADGWAEGLPPANHAFGRTLTKNAVTAVIYRHDDDTRLGVLRLYGECRNMSDHRADATAWIDITDQFGSTG
;
A
#
# COMPACT_ATOMS: atom_id res chain seq x y z
N MET A 1 -42.08 41.50 12.33
CA MET A 1 -41.46 40.27 12.86
C MET A 1 -40.95 40.54 14.26
N ARG A 2 -41.48 39.86 15.29
CA ARG A 2 -41.20 40.09 16.72
C ARG A 2 -39.80 39.61 17.10
N THR A 3 -38.99 40.49 17.67
CA THR A 3 -37.67 40.22 18.26
C THR A 3 -37.72 39.70 19.72
N ASP A 4 -38.92 39.46 20.26
CA ASP A 4 -39.10 39.03 21.67
C ASP A 4 -38.73 37.57 21.95
N TRP A 5 -38.51 36.75 20.92
CA TRP A 5 -38.25 35.32 21.09
C TRP A 5 -36.89 35.01 21.75
N LEU A 6 -35.90 35.90 21.58
CA LEU A 6 -34.54 35.79 22.15
C LEU A 6 -34.48 36.04 23.67
N ARG A 7 -35.56 36.54 24.29
CA ARG A 7 -35.64 36.75 25.75
C ARG A 7 -36.20 35.56 26.51
N SER A 8 -36.74 34.54 25.84
CA SER A 8 -37.28 33.37 26.51
C SER A 8 -36.16 32.45 27.01
N ARG A 9 -36.25 32.01 28.27
CA ARG A 9 -35.28 31.08 28.88
C ARG A 9 -35.17 29.78 28.09
N GLN A 10 -36.27 29.35 27.49
CA GLN A 10 -36.35 28.15 26.64
C GLN A 10 -35.58 28.34 25.33
N ALA A 11 -35.71 29.47 24.62
CA ALA A 11 -34.93 29.72 23.40
C ALA A 11 -33.42 29.80 23.70
N ARG A 12 -33.02 30.40 24.83
CA ARG A 12 -31.62 30.44 25.26
C ARG A 12 -31.04 29.06 25.55
N LEU A 13 -31.82 28.18 26.19
CA LEU A 13 -31.40 26.81 26.46
C LEU A 13 -31.27 25.98 25.17
N LEU A 14 -32.18 26.16 24.21
CA LEU A 14 -32.10 25.48 22.92
C LEU A 14 -30.89 25.94 22.09
N ILE A 15 -30.61 27.24 22.06
CA ILE A 15 -29.43 27.78 21.38
C ILE A 15 -28.14 27.30 22.05
N ALA A 16 -28.09 27.29 23.38
CA ALA A 16 -26.91 26.77 24.10
C ALA A 16 -26.71 25.27 23.84
N ALA A 17 -27.78 24.49 23.86
CA ALA A 17 -27.73 23.05 23.57
C ALA A 17 -27.26 22.77 22.14
N SER A 18 -27.78 23.50 21.14
CA SER A 18 -27.35 23.33 19.75
C SER A 18 -25.88 23.70 19.57
N LEU A 19 -25.41 24.79 20.18
CA LEU A 19 -24.00 25.18 20.15
C LEU A 19 -23.09 24.12 20.78
N VAL A 20 -23.47 23.57 21.93
CA VAL A 20 -22.70 22.50 22.60
C VAL A 20 -22.65 21.25 21.72
N VAL A 21 -23.76 20.84 21.13
CA VAL A 21 -23.78 19.69 20.20
C VAL A 21 -22.91 19.95 18.97
N SER A 22 -22.99 21.14 18.37
CA SER A 22 -22.14 21.51 17.24
C SER A 22 -20.65 21.53 17.60
N LEU A 23 -20.30 22.03 18.79
CA LEU A 23 -18.91 22.04 19.28
C LEU A 23 -18.40 20.62 19.57
N LEU A 24 -19.22 19.75 20.16
CA LEU A 24 -18.86 18.36 20.41
C LEU A 24 -18.68 17.57 19.11
N LEU A 25 -19.58 17.76 18.14
CA LEU A 25 -19.48 17.13 16.82
C LEU A 25 -18.27 17.65 16.04
N GLY A 26 -18.03 18.97 16.06
CA GLY A 26 -16.85 19.58 15.44
C GLY A 26 -15.54 19.09 16.08
N GLY A 27 -15.49 19.01 17.41
CA GLY A 27 -14.33 18.47 18.15
C GLY A 27 -14.10 16.99 17.86
N ALA A 28 -15.15 16.19 17.80
CA ALA A 28 -15.07 14.78 17.45
C ALA A 28 -14.59 14.57 16.00
N PHE A 29 -15.04 15.41 15.06
CA PHE A 29 -14.60 15.35 13.67
C PHE A 29 -13.10 15.68 13.54
N LEU A 30 -12.62 16.74 14.21
CA LEU A 30 -11.18 17.07 14.20
C LEU A 30 -10.33 15.97 14.85
N ALA A 31 -10.80 15.36 15.94
CA ALA A 31 -10.11 14.23 16.56
C ALA A 31 -10.09 12.99 15.65
N PHE A 32 -11.18 12.74 14.90
CA PHE A 32 -11.24 11.68 13.91
C PHE A 32 -10.31 11.95 12.72
N ASP A 33 -10.25 13.19 12.22
CA ASP A 33 -9.37 13.60 11.12
C ASP A 33 -7.89 13.50 11.52
N GLN A 34 -7.56 13.83 12.76
CA GLN A 34 -6.21 13.65 13.30
C GLN A 34 -5.81 12.17 13.46
N LEU A 35 -6.78 11.28 13.65
CA LEU A 35 -6.56 9.82 13.60
C LEU A 35 -6.52 9.28 12.16
N HIS A 36 -7.10 10.00 11.19
CA HIS A 36 -7.10 9.67 9.76
C HIS A 36 -6.01 10.37 8.96
N SER A 37 -5.16 11.19 9.59
CA SER A 37 -4.02 11.83 8.95
C SER A 37 -3.21 10.75 8.23
N THR A 38 -3.32 10.75 6.91
CA THR A 38 -2.90 9.65 6.06
C THR A 38 -1.37 9.60 5.99
N PRO A 39 -0.76 8.42 5.82
CA PRO A 39 0.68 8.29 5.56
C PRO A 39 1.18 9.11 4.34
N ALA A 40 0.26 9.58 3.50
CA ALA A 40 0.54 10.43 2.34
C ALA A 40 1.13 11.81 2.71
N ASP A 41 0.75 12.40 3.85
CA ASP A 41 1.28 13.70 4.31
C ASP A 41 2.63 13.57 5.03
N ALA A 42 3.07 12.35 5.35
CA ALA A 42 4.32 12.08 6.06
C ALA A 42 5.52 11.81 5.13
N ILE A 43 5.37 11.95 3.81
CA ILE A 43 6.46 11.77 2.85
C ILE A 43 7.37 13.01 2.90
N ARG A 44 8.19 13.09 3.94
CA ARG A 44 9.21 14.12 4.15
C ARG A 44 10.34 13.94 3.12
N PRO A 45 10.95 15.03 2.61
CA PRO A 45 12.18 14.91 1.84
C PRO A 45 13.21 14.07 2.62
N SER A 46 13.74 13.04 1.96
CA SER A 46 14.76 12.16 2.55
C SER A 46 16.09 12.89 2.64
N ASP A 47 16.74 12.86 3.81
CA ASP A 47 18.11 13.37 3.98
C ASP A 47 19.15 12.56 3.20
N ASN A 48 18.76 11.37 2.72
CA ASN A 48 19.55 10.52 1.85
C ASN A 48 18.69 10.04 0.66
N PRO A 49 18.56 10.83 -0.42
CA PRO A 49 17.78 10.45 -1.58
C PRO A 49 18.37 9.21 -2.26
N ALA A 50 17.50 8.29 -2.67
CA ALA A 50 17.90 7.11 -3.41
C ALA A 50 18.04 7.43 -4.91
N THR A 51 18.98 6.78 -5.59
CA THR A 51 19.03 6.79 -7.06
C THR A 51 17.99 5.83 -7.65
N ASP A 52 17.74 5.96 -8.95
CA ASP A 52 16.90 5.02 -9.72
C ASP A 52 17.40 3.58 -9.57
N GLN A 53 18.72 3.40 -9.68
CA GLN A 53 19.36 2.10 -9.54
C GLN A 53 19.20 1.54 -8.12
N GLN A 54 19.39 2.35 -7.08
CA GLN A 54 19.19 1.92 -5.69
C GLN A 54 17.74 1.52 -5.42
N SER A 55 16.79 2.28 -5.95
CA SER A 55 15.36 2.00 -5.85
C SER A 55 14.99 0.68 -6.55
N ARG A 56 15.58 0.44 -7.73
CA ARG A 56 15.44 -0.81 -8.47
C ARG A 56 16.04 -1.99 -7.72
N ASP A 57 17.27 -1.86 -7.24
CA ASP A 57 17.98 -2.93 -6.55
C ASP A 57 17.28 -3.33 -5.26
N GLN A 58 16.73 -2.37 -4.52
CA GLN A 58 15.88 -2.64 -3.36
C GLN A 58 14.63 -3.43 -3.75
N ALA A 59 13.83 -2.92 -4.71
CA ALA A 59 12.55 -3.53 -5.04
C ALA A 59 12.70 -4.91 -5.70
N VAL A 60 13.55 -5.01 -6.73
CA VAL A 60 13.78 -6.28 -7.44
C VAL A 60 14.54 -7.28 -6.54
N GLY A 61 15.47 -6.79 -5.70
CA GLY A 61 16.16 -7.62 -4.72
C GLY A 61 15.21 -8.24 -3.70
N ALA A 62 14.30 -7.45 -3.14
CA ALA A 62 13.27 -7.93 -2.22
C ALA A 62 12.30 -8.91 -2.91
N ALA A 63 11.90 -8.64 -4.15
CA ALA A 63 11.05 -9.56 -4.92
C ALA A 63 11.74 -10.92 -5.13
N ARG A 64 13.04 -10.93 -5.49
CA ARG A 64 13.81 -12.18 -5.64
C ARG A 64 13.91 -12.95 -4.33
N ASN A 65 14.12 -12.24 -3.21
CA ASN A 65 14.13 -12.88 -1.89
C ASN A 65 12.78 -13.52 -1.56
N ILE A 66 11.66 -12.83 -1.80
CA ILE A 66 10.31 -13.40 -1.61
C ILE A 66 10.10 -14.65 -2.46
N VAL A 67 10.44 -14.59 -3.75
CA VAL A 67 10.32 -15.73 -4.66
C VAL A 67 11.12 -16.93 -4.16
N ALA A 68 12.35 -16.71 -3.70
CA ALA A 68 13.20 -17.78 -3.17
C ALA A 68 12.65 -18.36 -1.84
N VAL A 69 12.32 -17.50 -0.88
CA VAL A 69 11.86 -17.91 0.47
C VAL A 69 10.54 -18.67 0.40
N ALA A 70 9.58 -18.18 -0.39
CA ALA A 70 8.27 -18.80 -0.54
C ALA A 70 8.21 -19.83 -1.68
N SER A 71 9.33 -20.08 -2.36
CA SER A 71 9.39 -20.98 -3.53
C SER A 71 8.28 -20.71 -4.55
N LEU A 72 8.07 -19.42 -4.85
CA LEU A 72 7.09 -19.00 -5.85
C LEU A 72 7.59 -19.39 -7.24
N HIS A 73 6.65 -19.60 -8.17
CA HIS A 73 6.95 -19.87 -9.58
C HIS A 73 6.46 -18.70 -10.43
N PRO A 74 7.28 -17.66 -10.65
CA PRO A 74 6.88 -16.48 -11.40
C PRO A 74 6.54 -16.82 -12.85
N THR A 75 5.46 -16.25 -13.36
CA THR A 75 5.03 -16.37 -14.76
C THR A 75 5.31 -15.09 -15.56
N THR A 76 5.16 -13.92 -14.93
CA THR A 76 5.55 -12.63 -15.49
C THR A 76 6.02 -11.70 -14.38
N ALA A 77 6.92 -10.77 -14.69
CA ALA A 77 7.30 -9.71 -13.77
C ALA A 77 7.60 -8.40 -14.51
N GLY A 78 7.10 -7.29 -13.97
CA GLY A 78 7.37 -5.94 -14.44
C GLY A 78 7.94 -5.06 -13.33
N TYR A 79 8.76 -4.09 -13.72
CA TYR A 79 9.28 -3.03 -12.85
C TYR A 79 8.99 -1.63 -13.38
N LEU A 80 8.74 -0.68 -12.48
CA LEU A 80 8.76 0.75 -12.78
C LEU A 80 9.10 1.59 -11.54
N LEU A 81 9.41 2.87 -11.76
CA LEU A 81 9.48 3.88 -10.70
C LEU A 81 8.10 4.50 -10.52
N MET A 82 7.49 4.24 -9.37
CA MET A 82 6.12 4.66 -9.06
C MET A 82 6.17 5.88 -8.15
N SER A 83 5.40 6.92 -8.46
CA SER A 83 5.28 8.06 -7.55
C SER A 83 4.55 7.65 -6.25
N CYS A 84 5.01 8.19 -5.13
CA CYS A 84 4.46 7.89 -3.81
C CYS A 84 3.34 8.82 -3.34
N ARG A 85 3.17 9.99 -3.97
CA ARG A 85 2.19 11.00 -3.56
C ARG A 85 0.96 10.98 -4.46
N ASP A 86 1.15 11.46 -5.69
CA ASP A 86 0.16 11.54 -6.76
C ASP A 86 0.70 10.83 -8.00
N SER A 87 0.06 10.91 -9.15
CA SER A 87 0.45 10.05 -10.28
C SER A 87 1.82 10.36 -10.88
N HIS A 88 2.45 11.51 -10.60
CA HIS A 88 3.68 11.89 -11.31
C HIS A 88 4.66 12.79 -10.54
N SER A 89 4.59 12.91 -9.20
CA SER A 89 5.52 13.79 -8.47
C SER A 89 6.42 13.03 -7.51
N ALA A 90 7.69 13.43 -7.45
CA ALA A 90 8.63 12.91 -6.46
C ALA A 90 8.08 13.03 -5.01
N PRO A 91 8.48 12.12 -4.10
CA PRO A 91 9.41 11.02 -4.36
C PRO A 91 8.77 9.81 -5.05
N TYR A 92 9.60 9.09 -5.79
CA TYR A 92 9.30 7.80 -6.38
C TYR A 92 9.86 6.66 -5.53
N GLN A 93 9.27 5.49 -5.72
CA GLN A 93 9.69 4.20 -5.17
C GLN A 93 9.88 3.19 -6.31
N GLY A 94 10.79 2.24 -6.13
CA GLY A 94 10.82 1.06 -6.99
C GLY A 94 9.57 0.22 -6.76
N ALA A 95 8.87 -0.15 -7.83
CA ALA A 95 7.70 -1.00 -7.76
C ALA A 95 7.88 -2.24 -8.64
N VAL A 96 7.48 -3.40 -8.13
CA VAL A 96 7.45 -4.67 -8.87
C VAL A 96 6.01 -5.19 -8.89
N TYR A 97 5.55 -5.58 -10.08
CA TYR A 97 4.33 -6.34 -10.26
C TYR A 97 4.72 -7.71 -10.82
N LEU A 98 4.46 -8.77 -10.06
CA LEU A 98 4.81 -10.13 -10.42
C LEU A 98 3.58 -11.02 -10.33
N THR A 99 3.37 -11.85 -11.35
CA THR A 99 2.40 -12.95 -11.31
C THR A 99 3.13 -14.27 -11.09
N PHE A 100 2.53 -15.19 -10.35
CA PHE A 100 3.09 -16.51 -10.09
C PHE A 100 2.03 -17.60 -10.14
N ALA A 101 2.43 -18.82 -10.46
CA ALA A 101 1.54 -19.97 -10.45
C ALA A 101 1.16 -20.39 -9.02
N VAL A 102 -0.13 -20.58 -8.78
CA VAL A 102 -0.62 -21.32 -7.61
C VAL A 102 -0.56 -22.82 -7.95
N PRO A 103 0.05 -23.67 -7.11
CA PRO A 103 0.16 -25.09 -7.39
C PRO A 103 -1.20 -25.74 -7.71
N ALA A 104 -1.19 -26.65 -8.68
CA ALA A 104 -2.37 -27.45 -9.03
C ALA A 104 -2.91 -28.17 -7.78
N GLU A 105 -4.24 -28.36 -7.74
CA GLU A 105 -4.96 -28.97 -6.61
C GLU A 105 -4.88 -28.20 -5.27
N THR A 106 -4.24 -27.02 -5.24
CA THR A 106 -4.20 -26.17 -4.05
C THR A 106 -5.11 -24.96 -4.24
N ARG A 107 -6.01 -24.72 -3.27
CA ARG A 107 -6.82 -23.51 -3.26
C ARG A 107 -6.00 -22.31 -2.78
N ALA A 108 -6.23 -21.15 -3.38
CA ALA A 108 -5.52 -19.92 -3.02
C ALA A 108 -5.74 -19.49 -1.54
N ASP A 109 -6.91 -19.79 -0.96
CA ASP A 109 -7.20 -19.50 0.45
C ASP A 109 -6.40 -20.35 1.45
N THR A 110 -5.83 -21.46 0.98
CA THR A 110 -4.89 -22.28 1.73
C THR A 110 -3.43 -21.93 1.37
N TYR A 111 -3.15 -21.67 0.10
CA TYR A 111 -1.80 -21.41 -0.39
C TYR A 111 -1.21 -20.08 0.11
N LEU A 112 -1.96 -18.98 -0.01
CA LEU A 112 -1.46 -17.65 0.32
C LEU A 112 -1.15 -17.44 1.82
N PRO A 113 -1.92 -18.02 2.78
CA PRO A 113 -1.49 -18.05 4.18
C PRO A 113 -0.15 -18.77 4.42
N VAL A 114 0.12 -19.86 3.69
CA VAL A 114 1.41 -20.59 3.80
C VAL A 114 2.56 -19.72 3.31
N VAL A 115 2.37 -19.05 2.17
CA VAL A 115 3.34 -18.07 1.63
C VAL A 115 3.61 -16.97 2.67
N ALA A 116 2.57 -16.38 3.25
CA ALA A 116 2.72 -15.34 4.27
C ALA A 116 3.46 -15.85 5.52
N ALA A 117 3.17 -17.08 5.97
CA ALA A 117 3.87 -17.68 7.12
C ALA A 117 5.35 -17.93 6.84
N GLN A 118 5.72 -18.36 5.63
CA GLN A 118 7.12 -18.52 5.21
C GLN A 118 7.87 -17.18 5.22
N LEU A 119 7.24 -16.13 4.69
CA LEU A 119 7.81 -14.78 4.73
C LEU A 119 7.92 -14.25 6.15
N ALA A 120 6.93 -14.50 7.00
CA ALA A 120 6.98 -14.13 8.41
C ALA A 120 8.14 -14.83 9.15
N ALA A 121 8.39 -16.10 8.85
CA ALA A 121 9.54 -16.83 9.35
C ALA A 121 10.89 -16.26 8.87
N ASP A 122 10.92 -15.64 7.68
CA ASP A 122 12.07 -14.87 7.17
C ASP A 122 12.14 -13.44 7.75
N GLY A 123 11.25 -13.07 8.68
CA GLY A 123 11.29 -11.78 9.37
C GLY A 123 10.51 -10.66 8.67
N TRP A 124 9.60 -11.00 7.75
CA TRP A 124 8.58 -10.06 7.29
C TRP A 124 7.49 -9.89 8.35
N ALA A 125 7.08 -8.66 8.62
CA ALA A 125 5.98 -8.38 9.54
C ALA A 125 4.65 -8.33 8.78
N GLU A 126 3.69 -9.17 9.16
CA GLU A 126 2.34 -9.14 8.60
C GLU A 126 1.57 -7.92 9.10
N GLY A 127 0.95 -7.20 8.17
CA GLY A 127 0.12 -6.03 8.43
C GLY A 127 -1.37 -6.33 8.25
N LEU A 128 -2.18 -5.27 8.17
CA LEU A 128 -3.60 -5.41 7.85
C LEU A 128 -3.79 -6.02 6.45
N PRO A 129 -4.77 -6.93 6.27
CA PRO A 129 -5.07 -7.47 4.96
C PRO A 129 -5.53 -6.35 4.01
N PRO A 130 -5.20 -6.43 2.71
CA PRO A 130 -5.65 -5.44 1.74
C PRO A 130 -7.17 -5.54 1.57
N ALA A 131 -7.86 -4.39 1.59
CA ALA A 131 -9.32 -4.34 1.62
C ALA A 131 -10.01 -4.95 0.39
N ASN A 132 -9.35 -4.92 -0.78
CA ASN A 132 -10.00 -5.19 -2.08
C ASN A 132 -9.56 -6.49 -2.75
N HIS A 133 -8.77 -7.33 -2.07
CA HIS A 133 -8.26 -8.56 -2.66
C HIS A 133 -8.54 -9.78 -1.79
N ALA A 134 -9.23 -10.76 -2.37
CA ALA A 134 -9.57 -12.00 -1.69
C ALA A 134 -8.29 -12.71 -1.21
N PHE A 135 -8.29 -13.08 0.07
CA PHE A 135 -7.17 -13.75 0.73
C PHE A 135 -5.84 -12.98 0.66
N GLY A 136 -5.91 -11.67 0.42
CA GLY A 136 -4.73 -10.83 0.34
C GLY A 136 -3.98 -10.79 1.67
N ARG A 137 -2.67 -10.54 1.57
CA ARG A 137 -1.73 -10.44 2.68
C ARG A 137 -0.83 -9.24 2.42
N THR A 138 -0.70 -8.38 3.42
CA THR A 138 0.27 -7.27 3.40
C THR A 138 1.39 -7.64 4.34
N LEU A 139 2.63 -7.57 3.86
CA LEU A 139 3.82 -7.82 4.66
C LEU A 139 4.84 -6.69 4.49
N THR A 140 5.64 -6.42 5.52
CA THR A 140 6.66 -5.37 5.49
C THR A 140 8.00 -5.86 6.01
N LYS A 141 9.11 -5.44 5.38
CA LYS A 141 10.49 -5.73 5.83
C LYS A 141 11.42 -4.67 5.28
N ASN A 142 12.29 -4.10 6.12
CA ASN A 142 13.29 -3.10 5.71
C ASN A 142 12.71 -1.97 4.82
N ALA A 143 11.58 -1.40 5.26
CA ALA A 143 10.84 -0.35 4.56
C ALA A 143 10.31 -0.70 3.15
N VAL A 144 10.33 -1.98 2.79
CA VAL A 144 9.64 -2.54 1.63
C VAL A 144 8.29 -3.11 2.07
N THR A 145 7.24 -2.86 1.28
CA THR A 145 5.92 -3.46 1.46
C THR A 145 5.62 -4.45 0.34
N ALA A 146 5.17 -5.65 0.69
CA ALA A 146 4.68 -6.66 -0.23
C ALA A 146 3.18 -6.88 -0.01
N VAL A 147 2.41 -6.90 -1.08
CA VAL A 147 1.00 -7.28 -1.10
C VAL A 147 0.85 -8.51 -1.98
N ILE A 148 0.48 -9.62 -1.37
CA ILE A 148 0.32 -10.91 -2.03
C ILE A 148 -1.16 -11.28 -2.01
N TYR A 149 -1.73 -11.61 -3.16
CA TYR A 149 -3.15 -11.94 -3.27
C TYR A 149 -3.43 -12.86 -4.47
N ARG A 150 -4.62 -13.44 -4.52
CA ARG A 150 -5.04 -14.26 -5.67
C ARG A 150 -5.39 -13.35 -6.84
N HIS A 151 -4.99 -13.69 -8.05
CA HIS A 151 -5.43 -12.95 -9.23
C HIS A 151 -6.95 -12.99 -9.35
N ASP A 152 -7.58 -11.85 -9.67
CA ASP A 152 -9.03 -11.71 -9.65
C ASP A 152 -9.68 -12.49 -10.81
N ASP A 153 -9.07 -12.44 -12.01
CA ASP A 153 -9.59 -13.10 -13.21
C ASP A 153 -9.15 -14.56 -13.42
N ASP A 154 -7.99 -14.98 -12.87
CA ASP A 154 -7.47 -16.36 -13.01
C ASP A 154 -7.07 -16.92 -11.65
N THR A 155 -7.92 -17.76 -11.08
CA THR A 155 -7.70 -18.35 -9.74
C THR A 155 -6.47 -19.25 -9.63
N ARG A 156 -5.86 -19.64 -10.75
CA ARG A 156 -4.62 -20.44 -10.79
C ARG A 156 -3.36 -19.57 -10.66
N LEU A 157 -3.52 -18.24 -10.63
CA LEU A 157 -2.43 -17.29 -10.49
C LEU A 157 -2.55 -16.53 -9.16
N GLY A 158 -1.40 -16.24 -8.58
CA GLY A 158 -1.24 -15.24 -7.54
C GLY A 158 -0.53 -14.02 -8.07
N VAL A 159 -0.68 -12.91 -7.36
CA VAL A 159 -0.03 -11.64 -7.65
C VAL A 159 0.78 -11.23 -6.43
N LEU A 160 2.02 -10.80 -6.68
CA LEU A 160 2.87 -10.07 -5.75
C LEU A 160 3.02 -8.64 -6.28
N ARG A 161 2.54 -7.67 -5.51
CA ARG A 161 2.90 -6.26 -5.67
C ARG A 161 3.90 -5.89 -4.61
N LEU A 162 5.02 -5.30 -5.00
CA LEU A 162 6.07 -4.89 -4.09
C LEU A 162 6.40 -3.42 -4.29
N TYR A 163 6.57 -2.73 -3.18
CA TYR A 163 6.71 -1.28 -3.07
C TYR A 163 7.93 -0.97 -2.19
N GLY A 164 8.95 -0.33 -2.76
CA GLY A 164 10.17 0.07 -2.06
C GLY A 164 10.02 1.36 -1.27
N GLU A 165 11.16 1.93 -0.86
CA GLU A 165 11.16 3.20 -0.13
C GLU A 165 10.87 4.40 -1.04
N CYS A 166 10.07 5.33 -0.54
CA CYS A 166 9.74 6.61 -1.18
C CYS A 166 10.87 7.64 -1.01
N ARG A 167 12.03 7.38 -1.64
CA ARG A 167 13.24 8.20 -1.46
C ARG A 167 13.84 8.71 -2.77
N ASN A 168 13.35 8.28 -3.92
CA ASN A 168 13.88 8.72 -5.20
C ASN A 168 13.31 10.10 -5.55
N MET A 169 14.18 11.12 -5.65
CA MET A 169 13.80 12.50 -5.95
C MET A 169 14.00 12.89 -7.43
N SER A 170 14.42 11.96 -8.28
CA SER A 170 14.53 12.14 -9.73
C SER A 170 13.17 12.51 -10.35
N ASP A 171 13.21 13.26 -11.45
CA ASP A 171 12.01 13.65 -12.20
C ASP A 171 11.69 12.60 -13.28
N HIS A 172 10.63 11.82 -13.07
CA HIS A 172 10.15 10.81 -14.02
C HIS A 172 8.82 11.19 -14.67
N ARG A 173 8.43 12.47 -14.65
CA ARG A 173 7.14 12.93 -15.21
C ARG A 173 7.00 12.67 -16.71
N ALA A 174 8.13 12.64 -17.42
CA ALA A 174 8.18 12.43 -18.87
C ALA A 174 8.47 10.97 -19.25
N ASP A 175 8.70 10.09 -18.28
CA ASP A 175 9.04 8.69 -18.54
C ASP A 175 7.82 7.93 -19.05
N ALA A 176 8.06 6.91 -19.85
CA ALA A 176 7.02 5.97 -20.21
C ALA A 176 6.53 5.26 -18.94
N THR A 177 5.23 5.34 -18.66
CA THR A 177 4.61 4.68 -17.50
C THR A 177 4.43 3.17 -17.69
N ALA A 178 5.04 2.60 -18.73
CA ALA A 178 4.96 1.18 -19.04
C ALA A 178 5.88 0.38 -18.11
N TRP A 179 5.43 -0.81 -17.71
CA TRP A 179 6.25 -1.74 -16.97
C TRP A 179 7.43 -2.23 -17.83
N ILE A 180 8.64 -2.12 -17.30
CA ILE A 180 9.82 -2.75 -17.87
C ILE A 180 9.75 -4.24 -17.53
N ASP A 181 9.76 -5.11 -18.55
CA ASP A 181 9.79 -6.56 -18.34
C ASP A 181 11.09 -6.96 -17.64
N ILE A 182 10.94 -7.67 -16.53
CA ILE A 182 12.03 -8.20 -15.72
C ILE A 182 11.81 -9.70 -15.40
N THR A 183 10.97 -10.38 -16.19
CA THR A 183 10.62 -11.80 -15.99
C THR A 183 11.87 -12.68 -15.98
N ASP A 184 12.84 -12.38 -16.84
CA ASP A 184 14.12 -13.09 -16.96
C ASP A 184 14.97 -13.05 -15.67
N GLN A 185 14.76 -12.07 -14.79
CA GLN A 185 15.50 -11.90 -13.54
C GLN A 185 15.01 -12.79 -12.39
N PHE A 186 13.94 -13.55 -12.61
CA PHE A 186 13.40 -14.49 -11.62
C PHE A 186 13.60 -15.96 -12.02
N GLY A 187 14.18 -16.21 -13.19
CA GLY A 187 14.44 -17.55 -13.73
C GLY A 187 13.15 -18.26 -14.18
N SER A 188 13.17 -18.82 -15.39
CA SER A 188 12.19 -19.83 -15.76
C SER A 188 12.62 -21.16 -15.13
N THR A 189 11.96 -21.61 -14.08
CA THR A 189 11.81 -23.06 -13.93
C THR A 189 10.84 -23.48 -15.03
N GLY A 190 11.39 -24.09 -16.08
CA GLY A 190 10.66 -24.50 -17.28
C GLY A 190 9.58 -25.54 -17.05
#